data_AF-A0A968JNT6-F1
#
_entry.id   AF-A0A968JNT6-F1
#
_cell.length_a   1.000
_cell.length_b   1.000
_cell.length_c   1.000
_cell.angle_alpha   90.00
_cell.angle_beta   90.00
_cell.angle_gamma   90.00
#
_symmetry.space_group_name_H-M   'P 1'
#
loop_
_entity.id
_entity.type
_entity.pdbx_description
1 polymer ?
#
loop_
_entity_poly.entity_id
_entity_poly.type
_entity_poly.pdbx_seq_one_letter_code
_entity_poly.pdbx_strand_id
1 'polypeptide(L)'
;TARHQHPLPRHSYAPHITLTHNPQYAPRITGSSAAPVLTAPTAPEHTPPPAMPAPTFAGLLASGHIGPGCPIVVGQSSSGLLTATWSELYSTAIGGLSGSGKSWTAANLVTQSLLNGATVALVDPDAHDPNSLSARLAPLASRFLCNPAEEEPQIASL
;
A
#
# COMPACT_ATOMS: atom_id res chain seq x y z
N THR A 1 -45.58 8.49 -50.85
CA THR A 1 -44.91 8.92 -49.60
C THR A 1 -44.27 7.71 -48.95
N ALA A 2 -43.07 7.34 -49.39
CA ALA A 2 -42.37 6.13 -48.92
C ALA A 2 -41.32 6.53 -47.88
N ARG A 3 -41.44 6.05 -46.64
CA ARG A 3 -40.47 6.28 -45.57
C ARG A 3 -39.33 5.28 -45.70
N HIS A 4 -38.14 5.79 -46.01
CA HIS A 4 -36.87 5.11 -45.82
C HIS A 4 -36.70 4.73 -44.35
N GLN A 5 -36.57 3.43 -44.06
CA GLN A 5 -36.07 2.96 -42.78
C GLN A 5 -34.56 2.71 -42.92
N HIS A 6 -33.76 3.55 -42.26
CA HIS A 6 -32.33 3.35 -42.08
C HIS A 6 -32.12 2.26 -41.00
N PRO A 7 -31.36 1.18 -41.26
CA PRO A 7 -30.99 0.25 -40.21
C PRO A 7 -29.90 0.85 -39.30
N LEU A 8 -30.11 0.77 -37.98
CA LEU A 8 -29.11 1.14 -36.97
C LEU A 8 -27.91 0.19 -37.00
N PRO A 9 -26.68 0.66 -36.74
CA PRO A 9 -25.50 -0.18 -36.71
C PRO A 9 -25.57 -1.17 -35.54
N ARG A 10 -25.40 -2.47 -35.86
CA ARG A 10 -25.16 -3.51 -34.87
C ARG A 10 -23.76 -3.31 -34.29
N HIS A 11 -23.66 -2.80 -33.07
CA HIS A 11 -22.40 -2.84 -32.31
C HIS A 11 -22.06 -4.31 -32.03
N SER A 12 -21.12 -4.85 -32.81
CA SER A 12 -20.55 -6.16 -32.58
C SER A 12 -19.68 -6.09 -31.32
N TYR A 13 -20.15 -6.69 -30.24
CA TYR A 13 -19.40 -6.83 -29.00
C TYR A 13 -18.20 -7.75 -29.26
N ALA A 14 -16.99 -7.22 -29.14
CA ALA A 14 -15.78 -8.03 -29.20
C ALA A 14 -15.74 -8.95 -27.96
N PRO A 15 -15.34 -10.22 -28.07
CA PRO A 15 -15.23 -11.10 -26.92
C PRO A 15 -14.22 -10.53 -25.92
N HIS A 16 -14.65 -10.42 -24.68
CA HIS A 16 -13.83 -10.10 -23.52
C HIS A 16 -12.68 -11.12 -23.43
N ILE A 17 -11.44 -10.63 -23.56
CA ILE A 17 -10.25 -11.43 -23.27
C ILE A 17 -10.15 -11.51 -21.74
N THR A 18 -10.53 -12.66 -21.18
CA THR A 18 -10.27 -12.97 -19.78
C THR A 18 -8.80 -13.36 -19.63
N LEU A 19 -7.96 -12.39 -19.27
CA LEU A 19 -6.59 -12.67 -18.82
C LEU A 19 -6.65 -13.10 -17.35
N THR A 20 -6.72 -14.41 -17.11
CA THR A 20 -6.48 -14.99 -15.78
C THR A 20 -5.01 -14.77 -15.43
N HIS A 21 -4.70 -13.65 -14.78
CA HIS A 21 -3.41 -13.46 -14.15
C HIS A 21 -3.41 -14.30 -12.88
N ASN A 22 -2.76 -15.46 -12.92
CA ASN A 22 -2.37 -16.19 -11.73
C ASN A 22 -0.98 -15.68 -11.35
N PRO A 23 -0.82 -14.76 -10.36
CA PRO A 23 0.49 -14.41 -9.86
C PRO A 23 1.02 -15.61 -9.07
N GLN A 24 1.62 -16.56 -9.79
CA GLN A 24 2.31 -17.68 -9.18
C GLN A 24 3.64 -17.15 -8.63
N TYR A 25 3.58 -16.59 -7.43
CA TYR A 25 4.74 -16.22 -6.65
C TYR A 25 5.52 -17.51 -6.33
N ALA A 26 6.63 -17.72 -7.03
CA ALA A 26 7.53 -18.85 -6.83
C ALA A 26 8.78 -18.38 -6.10
N PRO A 27 8.85 -18.47 -4.76
CA PRO A 27 10.09 -18.20 -4.06
C PRO A 27 11.09 -19.30 -4.44
N ARG A 28 12.11 -18.96 -5.24
CA ARG A 28 13.25 -19.85 -5.45
C ARG A 28 14.11 -19.83 -4.19
N ILE A 29 13.73 -20.64 -3.20
CA ILE A 29 14.61 -20.98 -2.09
C ILE A 29 15.50 -22.12 -2.58
N THR A 30 16.70 -21.79 -3.07
CA THR A 30 17.76 -22.79 -3.22
C THR A 30 18.23 -23.20 -1.83
N GLY A 31 17.53 -24.15 -1.23
CA GLY A 31 17.96 -24.83 -0.01
C GLY A 31 19.00 -25.90 -0.37
N SER A 32 20.28 -25.58 -0.24
CA SER A 32 21.31 -26.61 -0.13
C SER A 32 21.26 -27.17 1.28
N SER A 33 20.72 -28.38 1.43
CA SER A 33 20.70 -29.13 2.67
C SER A 33 22.10 -29.67 2.98
N ALA A 34 22.85 -28.91 3.78
CA ALA A 34 23.83 -29.40 4.74
C ALA A 34 24.10 -28.22 5.67
N ALA A 35 23.93 -28.38 6.98
CA ALA A 35 24.29 -27.35 7.94
C ALA A 35 25.81 -27.40 8.18
N PRO A 36 26.62 -26.42 7.73
CA PRO A 36 27.84 -26.13 8.45
C PRO A 36 27.45 -25.39 9.73
N VAL A 37 27.97 -25.81 10.87
CA VAL A 37 27.99 -24.98 12.07
C VAL A 37 28.87 -23.77 11.73
N LEU A 38 28.25 -22.70 11.22
CA LEU A 38 28.89 -21.39 11.16
C LEU A 38 28.89 -20.86 12.58
N THR A 39 30.06 -20.81 13.21
CA THR A 39 30.31 -19.92 14.34
C THR A 39 29.92 -18.52 13.88
N ALA A 40 28.83 -17.98 14.44
CA ALA A 40 28.38 -16.64 14.11
C ALA A 40 29.55 -15.68 14.40
N PRO A 41 30.01 -14.87 13.43
CA PRO A 41 30.91 -13.78 13.76
C PRO A 41 30.18 -12.89 14.77
N THR A 42 30.81 -12.64 15.91
CA THR A 42 30.34 -11.66 16.90
C THR A 42 30.16 -10.34 16.15
N ALA A 43 28.91 -10.00 15.83
CA ALA A 43 28.62 -8.74 15.19
C ALA A 43 29.15 -7.64 16.10
N PRO A 44 29.92 -6.66 15.59
CA PRO A 44 30.31 -5.52 16.40
C PRO A 44 29.03 -4.93 16.99
N GLU A 45 29.06 -4.69 18.30
CA GLU A 45 27.95 -4.11 19.04
C GLU A 45 27.70 -2.72 18.46
N HIS A 46 26.80 -2.65 17.49
CA HIS A 46 26.45 -1.44 16.80
C HIS A 46 25.61 -0.64 17.77
N THR A 47 26.27 0.19 18.57
CA THR A 47 25.59 1.11 19.47
C THR A 47 24.67 1.95 18.59
N PRO A 48 23.34 1.86 18.75
CA PRO A 48 22.44 2.63 17.90
C PRO A 48 22.77 4.12 18.14
N PRO A 49 22.91 4.92 17.08
CA PRO A 49 23.07 6.35 17.25
C PRO A 49 21.92 6.91 18.10
N PRO A 50 22.15 7.99 18.87
CA PRO A 50 21.09 8.59 19.66
C PRO A 50 19.89 8.88 18.76
N ALA A 51 18.73 8.35 19.14
CA ALA A 51 17.51 8.50 18.37
C ALA A 51 17.15 9.99 18.32
N MET A 52 17.31 10.60 17.15
CA MET A 52 16.67 11.90 16.90
C MET A 52 15.15 11.68 17.00
N PRO A 53 14.40 12.59 17.64
CA PRO A 53 12.96 12.47 17.69
C PRO A 53 12.40 12.51 16.27
N ALA A 54 11.82 11.40 15.83
CA ALA A 54 11.15 11.33 14.55
C ALA A 54 9.95 12.30 14.53
N PRO A 55 9.72 13.04 13.43
CA PRO A 55 8.59 13.94 13.33
C PRO A 55 7.30 13.13 13.40
N THR A 56 6.31 13.68 14.10
CA THR A 56 4.97 13.08 14.15
C THR A 56 4.23 13.37 12.86
N PHE A 57 3.29 12.49 12.48
CA PHE A 57 2.41 12.75 11.33
C PHE A 57 1.69 14.10 11.44
N ALA A 58 1.15 14.41 12.63
CA ALA A 58 0.50 15.68 12.91
C ALA A 58 1.44 16.87 12.72
N GLY A 59 2.71 16.75 13.14
CA GLY A 59 3.73 17.77 12.94
C GLY A 59 4.05 17.98 11.46
N LEU A 60 4.18 16.90 10.68
CA LEU A 60 4.41 16.96 9.24
C LEU A 60 3.22 17.58 8.48
N LEU A 61 2.00 17.27 8.91
CA LEU A 61 0.79 17.88 8.36
C LEU A 61 0.70 19.38 8.68
N ALA A 62 0.92 19.74 9.95
CA ALA A 62 0.85 21.14 10.41
C ALA A 62 1.94 22.03 9.79
N SER A 63 3.09 21.46 9.45
CA SER A 63 4.20 22.15 8.77
C SER A 63 4.09 22.17 7.25
N GLY A 64 3.06 21.53 6.66
CA GLY A 64 2.86 21.49 5.21
C GLY A 64 3.82 20.57 4.46
N HIS A 65 4.49 19.65 5.15
CA HIS A 65 5.32 18.61 4.52
C HIS A 65 4.48 17.44 4.00
N ILE A 66 3.30 17.23 4.54
CA ILE A 66 2.29 16.27 4.07
C ILE A 66 1.01 17.03 3.77
N GLY A 67 0.36 16.74 2.65
CA GLY A 67 -0.87 17.38 2.23
C GLY A 67 -1.06 17.36 0.70
N PRO A 68 -2.10 18.03 0.19
CA PRO A 68 -2.34 18.10 -1.25
C PRO A 68 -1.16 18.71 -2.01
N GLY A 69 -0.65 17.98 -3.01
CA GLY A 69 0.47 18.43 -3.85
C GLY A 69 1.86 18.23 -3.22
N CYS A 70 1.94 17.70 -2.00
CA CYS A 70 3.20 17.33 -1.37
C CYS A 70 3.67 15.94 -1.84
N PRO A 71 4.99 15.69 -1.92
CA PRO A 71 5.51 14.35 -2.11
C PRO A 71 5.20 13.46 -0.91
N ILE A 72 5.33 12.14 -1.08
CA ILE A 72 5.05 11.18 -0.01
C ILE A 72 6.27 11.04 0.89
N VAL A 73 6.11 11.35 2.17
CA VAL A 73 7.16 11.18 3.18
C VAL A 73 7.22 9.72 3.57
N VAL A 74 8.35 9.07 3.28
CA VAL A 74 8.59 7.64 3.55
C VAL A 74 9.47 7.42 4.78
N GLY A 75 10.16 8.45 5.25
CA GLY A 75 10.99 8.37 6.44
C GLY A 75 11.78 9.64 6.73
N GLN A 76 12.79 9.50 7.59
CA GLN A 76 13.72 10.57 7.93
C GLN A 76 15.13 9.98 8.02
N SER A 77 16.11 10.77 7.60
CA SER A 77 17.53 10.49 7.75
C SER A 77 18.22 11.66 8.45
N SER A 78 19.53 11.55 8.70
CA SER A 78 20.34 12.65 9.23
C SER A 78 20.37 13.90 8.32
N SER A 79 20.12 13.74 7.02
CA SER A 79 20.05 14.85 6.06
C SER A 79 18.65 15.44 5.89
N GLY A 80 17.63 14.88 6.55
CA GLY A 80 16.25 15.38 6.50
C GLY A 80 15.23 14.33 6.09
N LEU A 81 14.06 14.79 5.65
CA LEU A 81 12.95 13.94 5.24
C LEU A 81 13.30 13.16 3.98
N LEU A 82 13.02 11.86 4.00
CA LEU A 82 13.06 11.01 2.83
C LEU A 82 11.67 11.06 2.18
N THR A 83 11.63 11.40 0.90
CA THR A 83 10.39 11.52 0.15
C THR A 83 10.41 10.66 -1.12
N ALA A 84 9.23 10.29 -1.59
CA ALA A 84 9.03 9.54 -2.81
C ALA A 84 7.83 10.11 -3.58
N THR A 85 7.81 9.88 -4.88
CA THR A 85 6.69 10.13 -5.77
C THR A 85 5.77 8.91 -5.86
N TRP A 86 4.54 9.09 -6.32
CA TRP A 86 3.61 7.98 -6.58
C TRP A 86 4.14 6.98 -7.60
N SER A 87 4.90 7.45 -8.59
CA SER A 87 5.50 6.57 -9.60
C SER A 87 6.56 5.65 -8.99
N GLU A 88 7.26 6.10 -7.95
CA GLU A 88 8.27 5.30 -7.24
C GLU A 88 7.61 4.32 -6.25
N LEU A 89 6.42 4.64 -5.76
CA LEU A 89 5.65 3.80 -4.83
C LEU A 89 4.57 2.93 -5.51
N TYR A 90 4.52 2.92 -6.85
CA TYR A 90 3.43 2.32 -7.64
C TYR A 90 3.01 0.93 -7.17
N SER A 91 3.98 0.10 -6.81
CA SER A 91 3.75 -1.19 -6.16
C SER A 91 4.77 -1.35 -5.04
N THR A 92 4.31 -1.38 -3.80
CA THR A 92 5.17 -1.40 -2.61
C THR A 92 4.78 -2.56 -1.69
N ALA A 93 5.78 -3.24 -1.13
CA ALA A 93 5.60 -4.25 -0.09
C ALA A 93 6.22 -3.77 1.22
N ILE A 94 5.50 -3.94 2.34
CA ILE A 94 5.97 -3.57 3.68
C ILE A 94 6.21 -4.85 4.49
N GLY A 95 7.48 -5.15 4.75
CA GLY A 95 7.91 -6.29 5.55
C GLY A 95 8.54 -5.88 6.88
N GLY A 96 8.51 -6.77 7.86
CA GLY A 96 9.11 -6.52 9.18
C GLY A 96 8.57 -7.43 10.29
N LEU A 97 9.31 -7.51 11.39
CA LEU A 97 8.91 -8.29 12.57
C LEU A 97 7.63 -7.73 13.20
N SER A 98 6.96 -8.53 14.03
CA SER A 98 5.83 -8.02 14.82
C SER A 98 6.29 -6.85 15.69
N GLY A 99 5.45 -5.82 15.81
CA GLY A 99 5.81 -4.58 16.53
C GLY A 99 6.75 -3.62 15.78
N SER A 100 7.27 -3.96 14.59
CA SER A 100 8.18 -3.07 13.84
C SER A 100 7.51 -1.86 13.17
N GLY A 101 6.20 -1.69 13.36
CA GLY A 101 5.45 -0.56 12.79
C GLY A 101 4.85 -0.77 11.39
N LYS A 102 4.84 -1.99 10.83
CA LYS A 102 4.30 -2.26 9.47
C LYS A 102 2.92 -1.64 9.21
N SER A 103 1.96 -1.91 10.09
CA SER A 103 0.58 -1.41 9.93
C SER A 103 0.48 0.11 10.09
N TRP A 104 1.38 0.70 10.90
CA TRP A 104 1.50 2.15 11.00
C TRP A 104 2.12 2.76 9.74
N THR A 105 3.14 2.13 9.15
CA THR A 105 3.70 2.53 7.86
C THR A 105 2.65 2.47 6.75
N ALA A 106 1.87 1.39 6.68
CA ALA A 106 0.78 1.25 5.72
C ALA A 106 -0.28 2.36 5.90
N ALA A 107 -0.75 2.57 7.14
CA ALA A 107 -1.73 3.61 7.44
C ALA A 107 -1.21 5.01 7.07
N ASN A 108 0.07 5.29 7.34
CA ASN A 108 0.70 6.56 7.00
C ASN A 108 0.72 6.78 5.48
N LEU A 109 1.24 5.82 4.71
CA LEU A 109 1.30 5.93 3.25
C LEU A 109 -0.09 6.10 2.62
N VAL A 110 -1.06 5.29 3.05
CA VAL A 110 -2.45 5.39 2.56
C VAL A 110 -3.06 6.74 2.92
N THR A 111 -2.87 7.22 4.16
CA THR A 111 -3.37 8.53 4.56
C THR A 111 -2.81 9.64 3.67
N GLN A 112 -1.51 9.62 3.37
CA GLN A 112 -0.89 10.58 2.46
C GLN A 112 -1.46 10.47 1.02
N SER A 113 -1.81 9.27 0.55
CA SER A 113 -2.57 9.07 -0.70
C SER A 113 -3.89 9.80 -0.69
N LEU A 114 -4.69 9.57 0.35
CA LEU A 114 -6.03 10.13 0.47
C LEU A 114 -5.99 11.66 0.57
N LEU A 115 -5.01 12.20 1.30
CA LEU A 115 -4.77 13.65 1.37
C LEU A 115 -4.36 14.24 0.02
N ASN A 116 -3.68 13.48 -0.83
CA ASN A 116 -3.37 13.86 -2.21
C ASN A 116 -4.52 13.60 -3.20
N GLY A 117 -5.71 13.27 -2.71
CA GLY A 117 -6.92 13.13 -3.52
C GLY A 117 -7.16 11.74 -4.07
N ALA A 118 -6.38 10.73 -3.68
CA ALA A 118 -6.65 9.35 -4.04
C ALA A 118 -7.94 8.83 -3.36
N THR A 119 -8.42 7.71 -3.89
CA THR A 119 -9.42 6.83 -3.27
C THR A 119 -8.78 5.48 -2.99
N VAL A 120 -9.30 4.73 -2.01
CA VAL A 120 -8.70 3.46 -1.61
C VAL A 120 -9.73 2.33 -1.56
N ALA A 121 -9.32 1.13 -1.95
CA ALA A 121 -9.98 -0.12 -1.62
C ALA A 121 -9.04 -0.88 -0.68
N LEU A 122 -9.56 -1.39 0.44
CA LEU A 122 -8.78 -2.01 1.50
C LEU A 122 -9.15 -3.48 1.65
N VAL A 123 -8.16 -4.37 1.59
CA VAL A 123 -8.25 -5.74 2.11
C VAL A 123 -7.54 -5.74 3.46
N ASP A 124 -8.27 -6.01 4.53
CA ASP A 124 -7.81 -6.03 5.90
C ASP A 124 -8.40 -7.26 6.62
N PRO A 125 -7.67 -8.40 6.61
CA PRO A 125 -8.17 -9.65 7.22
C PRO A 125 -8.50 -9.51 8.71
N ASP A 126 -7.90 -8.53 9.38
CA ASP A 126 -8.11 -8.25 10.79
C ASP A 126 -9.12 -7.10 10.99
N ALA A 127 -10.02 -6.81 10.05
CA ALA A 127 -10.92 -5.65 10.09
C ALA A 127 -11.75 -5.51 11.39
N HIS A 128 -12.00 -6.62 12.09
CA HIS A 128 -12.70 -6.66 13.38
C HIS A 128 -11.85 -6.20 14.58
N ASP A 129 -10.52 -6.11 14.44
CA ASP A 129 -9.62 -5.57 15.46
C ASP A 129 -9.73 -4.03 15.50
N PRO A 130 -9.93 -3.40 16.67
CA PRO A 130 -9.95 -1.93 16.78
C PRO A 130 -8.63 -1.25 16.37
N ASN A 131 -7.53 -2.01 16.27
CA ASN A 131 -6.21 -1.57 15.80
C ASN A 131 -5.91 -2.06 14.39
N SER A 132 -6.90 -2.55 13.64
CA SER A 132 -6.77 -2.93 12.25
C SER A 132 -6.38 -1.74 11.36
N LEU A 133 -5.94 -1.99 10.14
CA LEU A 133 -5.59 -0.92 9.21
C LEU A 133 -6.82 -0.07 8.85
N SER A 134 -7.94 -0.75 8.58
CA SER A 134 -9.23 -0.14 8.26
C SER A 134 -9.78 0.67 9.43
N ALA A 135 -9.69 0.17 10.67
CA ALA A 135 -10.11 0.93 11.86
C ALA A 135 -9.29 2.22 12.03
N ARG A 136 -7.96 2.16 11.82
CA ARG A 136 -7.10 3.36 11.86
C ARG A 136 -7.48 4.41 10.80
N LEU A 137 -7.94 3.95 9.64
CA LEU A 137 -8.28 4.82 8.51
C LEU A 137 -9.76 5.26 8.51
N ALA A 138 -10.58 4.80 9.45
CA ALA A 138 -12.00 5.11 9.55
C ALA A 138 -12.35 6.61 9.46
N PRO A 139 -11.55 7.56 10.03
CA PRO A 139 -11.82 8.99 9.84
C PRO A 139 -11.81 9.47 8.38
N LEU A 140 -11.24 8.69 7.46
CA LEU A 140 -11.13 8.97 6.03
C LEU A 140 -12.05 8.09 5.18
N ALA A 141 -13.03 7.42 5.80
CA ALA A 141 -13.92 6.46 5.14
C ALA A 141 -14.70 7.06 3.95
N SER A 142 -14.92 8.37 3.89
CA SER A 142 -15.54 9.04 2.75
C SER A 142 -14.72 8.96 1.45
N ARG A 143 -13.46 8.51 1.52
CA ARG A 143 -12.57 8.28 0.38
C ARG A 143 -12.42 6.80 0.04
N PHE A 144 -13.12 5.92 0.73
CA PHE A 144 -13.09 4.50 0.42
C PHE A 144 -14.00 4.23 -0.78
N LEU A 145 -13.53 3.42 -1.71
CA LEU A 145 -14.34 2.99 -2.86
C LEU A 145 -15.46 2.04 -2.45
N CYS A 146 -15.24 1.30 -1.37
CA CYS A 146 -16.15 0.31 -0.83
C CYS A 146 -15.91 0.13 0.67
N ASN A 147 -16.76 -0.66 1.33
CA ASN A 147 -16.44 -1.11 2.68
C ASN A 147 -15.13 -1.94 2.66
N PRO A 148 -14.28 -1.84 3.70
CA PRO A 148 -13.10 -2.69 3.82
C PRO A 148 -13.50 -4.17 3.72
N ALA A 149 -12.75 -4.89 2.89
CA ALA A 149 -12.89 -6.32 2.70
C ALA A 149 -12.00 -7.06 3.70
N GLU A 150 -12.44 -8.23 4.18
CA GLU A 150 -11.58 -9.17 4.92
C GLU A 150 -10.78 -10.06 3.95
N GLU A 151 -11.31 -10.27 2.73
CA GLU A 151 -10.69 -11.12 1.70
C GLU A 151 -10.72 -10.44 0.32
N GLU A 152 -9.72 -10.72 -0.51
CA GLU A 152 -9.58 -10.16 -1.87
C GLU A 152 -10.84 -10.29 -2.76
N PRO A 153 -11.57 -11.42 -2.80
CA PRO A 153 -12.72 -11.59 -3.69
C PRO A 153 -13.83 -10.57 -3.46
N GLN A 154 -13.92 -9.99 -2.27
CA GLN A 154 -14.94 -8.99 -1.93
C GLN A 154 -14.70 -7.65 -2.67
N ILE A 155 -13.46 -7.35 -3.06
CA ILE A 155 -13.12 -6.12 -3.81
C ILE A 155 -13.32 -6.29 -5.32
N ALA A 156 -13.17 -7.50 -5.87
CA ALA A 156 -13.26 -7.77 -7.31
C ALA A 156 -14.67 -7.57 -7.92
N SER A 157 -15.63 -7.12 -7.12
CA SER A 157 -17.03 -6.85 -7.51
C SER A 157 -17.36 -5.36 -7.70
N LEU A 158 -16.34 -4.48 -7.60
CA LEU A 158 -16.42 -3.04 -7.89
C LEU A 158 -16.28 -2.75 -9.39
#